data_AF-A0A7Y4TCB1-F1
#
_entry.id   AF-A0A7Y4TCB1-F1
#
_cell.length_a   1.000
_cell.length_b   1.000
_cell.length_c   1.000
_cell.angle_alpha   90.00
_cell.angle_beta   90.00
_cell.angle_gamma   90.00
#
_symmetry.space_group_name_H-M   'P 1'
#
loop_
_entity.id
_entity.type
_entity.pdbx_description
1 polymer ?
#
loop_
_entity_poly.entity_id
_entity_poly.type
_entity_poly.pdbx_seq_one_letter_code
_entity_poly.pdbx_strand_id
1 'polypeptide(L)' 'MTVKPLLDRLGAAGVAELLRAGSADEAAFAALRGAETTGRPLGNDDFIAGLERLLGRPIARRAPGRKPAGVDASQPSLI' A
#
# COMPACT_ATOMS: atom_id res chain seq x y z
N MET A 1 -14.85 17.65 -1.30
CA MET A 1 -15.20 17.23 0.06
C MET A 1 -13.92 17.26 0.88
N THR A 2 -13.79 18.16 1.86
CA THR A 2 -12.53 18.33 2.61
C THR A 2 -12.64 17.61 3.95
N VAL A 3 -11.79 16.60 4.10
CA VAL A 3 -11.69 15.75 5.27
C VAL A 3 -10.82 16.49 6.30
N LYS A 4 -11.37 16.83 7.48
CA LYS A 4 -10.58 17.50 8.55
C LYS A 4 -9.37 16.65 8.97
N PRO A 5 -8.20 17.23 9.25
CA PRO A 5 -7.04 16.53 9.82
C PRO A 5 -7.39 15.69 11.06
N LEU A 6 -6.67 14.58 11.26
CA LEU A 6 -6.88 13.69 12.41
C LEU A 6 -6.71 14.43 13.75
N LEU A 7 -5.72 15.33 13.81
CA LEU A 7 -5.43 16.17 14.98
C LEU A 7 -6.64 17.03 15.36
N ASP A 8 -7.35 17.58 14.37
CA ASP A 8 -8.53 18.42 14.61
C ASP A 8 -9.74 17.62 15.11
N ARG A 9 -9.76 16.30 14.86
CA ARG A 9 -10.86 15.41 15.26
C ARG A 9 -10.71 14.89 16.67
N LEU A 10 -9.50 14.49 17.03
CA LEU A 10 -9.20 13.79 18.28
C LEU A 10 -8.50 14.70 19.31
N GLY A 11 -7.99 15.85 18.87
CA GLY A 11 -7.13 16.70 19.68
C GLY A 11 -5.76 16.07 19.94
N ALA A 12 -4.86 16.86 20.51
CA ALA A 12 -3.50 16.39 20.83
C ALA A 12 -3.50 15.23 21.83
N ALA A 13 -4.40 15.26 22.82
CA ALA A 13 -4.51 14.20 23.83
C ALA A 13 -4.94 12.85 23.23
N GLY A 14 -5.96 12.84 22.36
CA GLY A 14 -6.43 11.62 21.71
C GLY A 14 -5.39 11.04 20.76
N VAL A 15 -4.69 11.89 20.01
CA VAL A 15 -3.56 11.43 19.17
C VAL A 15 -2.44 10.86 20.03
N ALA A 16 -2.11 11.50 21.15
CA ALA A 16 -1.06 11.01 22.04
C ALA A 16 -1.43 9.72 22.79
N GLU A 17 -2.73 9.44 22.97
CA GLU A 17 -3.22 8.18 23.50
C GLU A 17 -3.10 7.06 22.44
N LEU A 18 -3.53 7.33 21.20
CA LEU A 18 -3.35 6.42 20.05
C LEU A 18 -1.88 6.00 19.86
N LEU A 19 -0.94 6.95 19.96
CA LEU A 19 0.49 6.65 19.82
C LEU A 19 1.04 5.83 21.01
N ARG A 20 0.47 5.99 22.21
CA ARG A 20 0.89 5.24 23.40
C ARG A 20 0.27 3.87 23.51
N ALA A 21 -0.92 3.68 22.95
CA ALA A 21 -1.60 2.39 22.93
C ALA A 21 -0.72 1.29 22.29
N GLY A 22 0.22 1.68 21.42
CA GLY A 22 1.08 0.75 20.70
C GLY A 22 0.26 -0.16 19.80
N SER A 23 0.93 -1.06 19.08
CA SER A 23 0.23 -2.12 18.36
C SER A 23 -0.14 -3.22 19.35
N ALA A 24 -1.41 -3.26 19.77
CA ALA A 24 -1.93 -4.39 20.53
C ALA A 24 -1.77 -5.74 19.78
N ASP A 25 -1.62 -5.67 18.45
CA ASP A 25 -1.37 -6.80 17.56
C ASP A 25 -0.10 -6.55 16.72
N GLU A 26 1.02 -7.06 17.22
CA GLU A 26 2.34 -6.98 16.59
C GLU A 26 2.35 -7.68 15.22
N ALA A 27 1.60 -8.78 15.05
CA ALA A 27 1.54 -9.51 13.79
C ALA A 27 0.79 -8.71 12.72
N ALA A 28 -0.31 -8.06 13.09
CA ALA A 28 -1.02 -7.13 12.20
C ALA A 28 -0.14 -5.94 11.81
N PHE A 29 0.66 -5.40 12.73
CA PHE A 29 1.60 -4.32 12.44
C PHE A 29 2.74 -4.77 11.53
N ALA A 30 3.31 -5.96 11.75
CA ALA A 30 4.33 -6.53 10.88
C ALA A 30 3.80 -6.73 9.45
N ALA A 31 2.56 -7.20 9.30
CA ALA A 31 1.90 -7.31 8.00
C ALA A 31 1.75 -5.94 7.32
N LEU A 32 1.29 -4.91 8.05
CA LEU A 32 1.19 -3.53 7.56
C LEU A 32 2.53 -3.01 7.05
N ARG A 33 3.60 -3.16 7.84
CA ARG A 33 4.97 -2.77 7.46
C ARG A 33 5.47 -3.52 6.23
N GLY A 34 5.20 -4.82 6.13
CA GLY A 34 5.55 -5.60 4.94
C GLY A 34 4.88 -5.07 3.67
N ALA A 35 3.62 -4.63 3.78
CA ALA A 35 2.87 -4.10 2.65
C ALA A 35 3.33 -2.71 2.17
N GLU A 36 3.87 -1.88 3.07
CA GLU A 36 4.45 -0.56 2.74
C GLU A 36 5.47 -0.65 1.59
N THR A 37 6.21 -1.76 1.50
CA THR A 37 7.25 -1.99 0.49
C THR A 37 6.72 -2.18 -0.94
N THR A 38 5.50 -2.70 -1.08
CA THR A 38 4.92 -3.05 -2.39
C THR A 38 4.01 -1.95 -2.94
N GLY A 39 3.64 -0.98 -2.09
CA GLY A 39 2.66 0.06 -2.40
C GLY A 39 1.22 -0.46 -2.58
N ARG A 40 0.96 -1.74 -2.26
CA ARG A 40 -0.37 -2.35 -2.38
C ARG A 40 -1.12 -2.29 -1.05
N PRO A 41 -2.40 -1.90 -1.03
CA PRO A 41 -3.18 -1.91 0.20
C PRO A 41 -3.34 -3.33 0.75
N LEU A 42 -3.31 -3.47 2.07
CA LEU A 42 -3.77 -4.68 2.74
C LEU A 42 -5.30 -4.70 2.76
N GLY A 43 -5.89 -5.77 2.27
CA GLY A 43 -7.32 -6.02 2.33
C GLY A 43 -7.70 -7.24 1.52
N ASN A 44 -8.92 -7.72 1.74
CA ASN A 44 -9.51 -8.79 0.92
C ASN A 44 -9.93 -8.24 -0.46
N ASP A 45 -10.29 -9.15 -1.37
CA ASP A 45 -10.64 -8.79 -2.75
C ASP A 45 -11.82 -7.78 -2.82
N ASP A 46 -12.80 -7.89 -1.93
CA ASP A 46 -13.94 -6.96 -1.85
C ASP A 46 -13.52 -5.54 -1.46
N PHE A 47 -12.63 -5.41 -0.48
CA PHE A 47 -12.06 -4.14 -0.07
C PHE A 47 -11.28 -3.48 -1.22
N ILE A 48 -10.47 -4.27 -1.93
CA ILE A 48 -9.70 -3.79 -3.09
C ILE A 48 -10.64 -3.36 -4.22
N ALA A 49 -11.67 -4.13 -4.54
CA ALA A 49 -12.67 -3.75 -5.53
C ALA A 49 -13.42 -2.46 -5.16
N GLY A 50 -13.69 -2.24 -3.87
CA GLY A 50 -14.20 -0.97 -3.34
C GLY A 50 -13.27 0.21 -3.65
N LEU A 51 -11.98 0.05 -3.36
CA LEU A 51 -10.95 1.04 -3.63
C LEU A 51 -10.81 1.34 -5.13
N GLU A 52 -10.80 0.32 -5.99
CA GLU A 52 -10.69 0.52 -7.44
C GLU A 52 -11.87 1.34 -8.00
N ARG A 53 -13.09 1.11 -7.50
CA ARG A 53 -14.26 1.93 -7.87
C ARG A 53 -14.10 3.39 -7.47
N LEU A 54 -13.57 3.65 -6.27
CA LEU A 54 -13.34 5.02 -5.79
C LEU A 54 -12.21 5.73 -6.55
N LEU A 55 -11.15 4.99 -6.88
CA LEU A 55 -9.97 5.55 -7.53
C LEU A 55 -10.11 5.65 -9.06
N GLY A 56 -11.08 4.95 -9.66
CA GLY A 56 -11.25 4.87 -11.11
C GLY A 56 -10.07 4.20 -11.83
N ARG A 57 -9.22 3.48 -11.09
CA ARG A 57 -8.06 2.76 -11.63
C ARG A 57 -7.86 1.44 -10.91
N PRO A 58 -7.30 0.45 -11.59
CA PRO A 58 -7.00 -0.83 -10.99
C PRO A 58 -5.72 -0.80 -10.13
N ILE A 59 -5.77 -1.46 -8.98
CA ILE A 59 -4.66 -1.60 -8.02
C ILE A 59 -4.42 -3.06 -7.59
N ALA A 60 -5.35 -3.98 -7.88
CA ALA A 60 -5.22 -5.39 -7.59
C ALA A 60 -3.98 -6.03 -8.25
N ARG A 61 -3.52 -7.17 -7.71
CA ARG A 61 -2.43 -7.95 -8.32
C ARG A 61 -2.89 -8.45 -9.68
N ARG A 62 -2.01 -8.31 -10.68
CA ARG A 62 -2.25 -8.78 -12.05
C ARG A 62 -1.18 -9.75 -12.48
N ALA A 63 -1.48 -10.52 -13.53
CA ALA A 63 -0.49 -11.33 -14.21
C ALA A 63 0.73 -10.46 -14.55
N PRO A 64 1.96 -10.94 -14.26
CA PRO A 64 3.16 -10.26 -14.69
C PRO A 64 3.11 -9.95 -16.19
N GLY A 65 3.66 -8.81 -16.59
CA GLY A 65 3.77 -8.46 -18.00
C GLY A 65 4.55 -9.52 -18.77
N ARG A 66 4.22 -9.71 -20.05
CA ARG A 66 4.98 -10.59 -20.94
C ARG A 66 6.43 -10.11 -20.97
N LYS A 67 7.39 -11.03 -20.85
CA LYS A 67 8.82 -10.72 -21.01
C LYS A 67 9.01 -10.01 -22.36
N PRO A 68 9.67 -8.83 -22.41
CA PRO A 68 9.91 -8.16 -23.67
C PRO A 68 10.73 -9.09 -24.58
N ALA A 69 10.20 -9.38 -25.76
CA ALA A 69 10.93 -10.08 -26.80
C ALA A 69 11.87 -9.07 -27.45
N GLY A 70 13.15 -9.07 -27.09
CA GLY A 70 14.13 -8.21 -27.75
C GLY A 70 15.30 -7.68 -26.91
N VAL A 71 15.48 -8.08 -25.65
CA VAL A 71 16.78 -7.91 -24.99
C VAL A 71 17.54 -9.21 -25.18
N ASP A 72 18.21 -9.30 -26.33
CA ASP A 72 19.15 -10.37 -26.62
C ASP A 72 20.33 -10.23 -25.66
N ALA A 73 20.45 -11.17 -24.71
CA ALA A 73 21.47 -11.17 -23.66
C ALA A 73 22.88 -11.49 -24.17
N SER A 74 23.07 -11.49 -25.50
CA SER A 74 24.28 -11.96 -26.18
C SER A 74 25.13 -10.83 -26.78
N GLN A 75 24.80 -9.56 -26.53
CA GLN A 75 25.62 -8.43 -26.99
C GLN A 75 26.60 -8.02 -25.87
N PRO A 76 27.88 -8.45 -25.90
CA PRO A 76 28.88 -7.84 -25.03
C PRO A 76 29.02 -6.37 -25.43
N SER A 77 28.83 -5.49 -24.45
CA SER A 77 29.07 -4.07 -24.59
C SER A 77 30.57 -3.86 -24.82
N LEU A 78 30.97 -3.56 -26.05
CA LEU A 78 32.27 -2.94 -26.33
C LEU A 78 32.13 -1.44 -26.09
N ILE A 79 32.53 -1.00 -24.90
CA ILE A 79 33.04 0.36 -24.65
C ILE A 79 34.37 0.19 -23.94
#